data_AF-A0A0R1WVM2-F1
#
_entry.id   AF-A0A0R1WVM2-F1
#
_cell.length_a   1.000
_cell.length_b   1.000
_cell.length_c   1.000
_cell.angle_alpha   90.00
_cell.angle_beta   90.00
_cell.angle_gamma   90.00
#
_symmetry.space_group_name_H-M   'P 1'
#
loop_
_entity.id
_entity.type
_entity.pdbx_description
1 polymer ?
#
loop_
_entity_poly.entity_id
_entity_poly.type
_entity_poly.pdbx_seq_one_letter_code
_entity_poly.pdbx_strand_id
1 'polypeptide(L)'
;MAEISNAEWQVMRVVWSLSKASSKQIIDALVTTKDWKPATTKTLIGRLVKKGYVGTKRNGRAYEYFPLVKEQDTINQEIVESFANICQKHVGNALSMVLEQYTLTQDDITKLQDILKEKKKSAPKTLACNCVSQDNCDCKK
;
A
#
# COMPACT_ATOMS: atom_id res chain seq x y z
N MET A 1 -1.31 13.72 -1.18
CA MET A 1 -1.28 13.32 0.25
C MET A 1 0.14 12.87 0.56
N ALA A 2 0.60 12.99 1.81
CA ALA A 2 1.98 12.60 2.15
C ALA A 2 2.08 11.07 2.31
N GLU A 3 3.13 10.45 1.76
CA GLU A 3 3.38 8.99 1.79
C GLU A 3 3.20 8.38 3.19
N ILE A 4 2.62 7.18 3.27
CA ILE A 4 2.47 6.42 4.52
C ILE A 4 3.74 5.58 4.71
N SER A 5 4.47 5.80 5.80
CA SER A 5 5.65 4.98 6.12
C SER A 5 5.26 3.54 6.50
N ASN A 6 6.18 2.59 6.35
CA ASN A 6 5.97 1.18 6.75
C ASN A 6 5.43 1.01 8.17
N ALA A 7 5.84 1.86 9.11
CA ALA A 7 5.34 1.83 10.48
C ALA A 7 3.90 2.37 10.59
N GLU A 8 3.59 3.45 9.88
CA GLU A 8 2.24 4.02 9.81
C GLU A 8 1.27 3.06 9.13
N TRP A 9 1.71 2.29 8.12
CA TRP A 9 0.92 1.23 7.49
C TRP A 9 0.42 0.20 8.50
N GLN A 10 1.23 -0.20 9.48
CA GLN A 10 0.78 -1.16 10.50
C GLN A 10 -0.33 -0.58 11.39
N VAL A 11 -0.25 0.72 11.69
CA VAL A 11 -1.34 1.43 12.41
C VAL A 11 -2.60 1.47 11.56
N MET A 12 -2.48 1.81 10.27
CA MET A 12 -3.63 1.85 9.36
C MET A 12 -4.31 0.50 9.22
N ARG A 13 -3.57 -0.61 9.14
CA ARG A 13 -4.14 -1.96 9.11
C ARG A 13 -5.05 -2.22 10.32
N VAL A 14 -4.64 -1.81 11.52
CA VAL A 14 -5.49 -1.95 12.72
C VAL A 14 -6.72 -1.06 12.63
N VAL A 15 -6.56 0.19 12.17
CA VAL A 15 -7.67 1.15 12.05
C VAL A 15 -8.69 0.72 10.99
N TRP A 16 -8.26 0.19 9.84
CA TRP A 16 -9.15 -0.36 8.81
C TRP A 16 -9.88 -1.60 9.32
N SER A 17 -9.17 -2.54 9.94
CA SER A 17 -9.78 -3.77 10.47
C SER A 17 -10.84 -3.50 11.55
N LEU A 18 -10.62 -2.50 12.41
CA LEU A 18 -11.57 -2.17 13.48
C LEU A 18 -12.64 -1.16 13.06
N SER A 19 -12.45 -0.44 11.94
CA SER A 19 -13.26 0.69 11.44
C SER A 19 -13.35 1.90 12.39
N LYS A 20 -13.40 1.67 13.71
CA LYS A 20 -13.32 2.64 14.80
C LYS A 20 -12.53 2.02 15.93
N ALA A 21 -11.47 2.69 16.37
CA ALA A 21 -10.59 2.16 17.40
C ALA A 21 -10.18 3.25 18.40
N SER A 22 -10.11 2.90 19.68
CA SER A 22 -9.46 3.72 20.70
C SER A 22 -7.93 3.60 20.61
N SER A 23 -7.19 4.56 21.17
CA SER A 23 -5.72 4.43 21.27
C SER A 23 -5.29 3.12 21.93
N LYS A 24 -6.05 2.65 22.94
CA LYS A 24 -5.74 1.43 23.67
C LYS A 24 -5.82 0.21 22.75
N GLN A 25 -6.90 0.06 21.99
CA GLN A 25 -7.04 -1.06 21.04
C GLN A 25 -5.92 -1.08 19.99
N ILE A 26 -5.54 0.08 19.48
CA ILE A 26 -4.43 0.19 18.50
C ILE A 26 -3.09 -0.19 19.16
N ILE A 27 -2.84 0.29 20.38
CA ILE A 27 -1.64 -0.04 21.15
C ILE A 27 -1.58 -1.54 21.43
N ASP A 28 -2.65 -2.12 21.97
CA ASP A 28 -2.69 -3.53 22.36
C ASP A 28 -2.43 -4.44 21.15
N ALA A 29 -3.04 -4.13 19.99
CA ALA A 29 -2.79 -4.88 18.75
C ALA A 29 -1.33 -4.80 18.25
N LEU A 30 -0.68 -3.65 18.39
CA LEU A 30 0.67 -3.42 17.88
C LEU A 30 1.77 -3.81 18.87
N VAL A 31 1.50 -3.80 20.18
CA VAL A 31 2.41 -4.38 21.17
C VAL A 31 2.55 -5.88 20.90
N THR A 32 1.45 -6.59 20.69
CA THR A 32 1.49 -8.04 20.43
C THR A 32 2.17 -8.41 19.12
N THR A 33 2.01 -7.60 18.07
CA THR A 33 2.47 -7.96 16.71
C THR A 33 3.81 -7.32 16.32
N LYS A 34 4.21 -6.21 16.95
CA LYS A 34 5.41 -5.43 16.59
C LYS A 34 6.29 -5.07 17.79
N ASP A 35 5.90 -5.41 19.01
CA ASP A 35 6.61 -5.07 20.26
C ASP A 35 6.91 -3.57 20.43
N TRP A 36 5.98 -2.72 19.97
CA TRP A 36 6.14 -1.28 20.09
C TRP A 36 5.72 -0.74 21.44
N LYS A 37 6.53 0.14 22.02
CA LYS A 37 6.12 0.92 23.20
C LYS A 37 4.87 1.76 22.88
N PRO A 38 3.93 1.94 23.83
CA PRO A 38 2.72 2.74 23.64
C PRO A 38 2.96 4.16 23.09
N ALA A 39 4.07 4.79 23.48
CA ALA A 39 4.43 6.13 23.02
C ALA A 39 4.72 6.18 21.50
N THR A 40 5.32 5.11 20.95
CA THR A 40 5.59 4.98 19.51
C THR A 40 4.29 4.95 18.73
N THR A 41 3.36 4.07 19.12
CA THR A 41 2.04 3.96 18.49
C THR A 41 1.28 5.28 18.54
N LYS A 42 1.27 5.98 19.69
CA LYS A 42 0.63 7.31 19.81
C LYS A 42 1.24 8.34 18.85
N THR A 43 2.56 8.32 18.69
CA THR A 43 3.26 9.21 17.75
C THR A 43 2.84 8.93 16.31
N LEU A 44 2.78 7.66 15.91
CA LEU A 44 2.35 7.25 14.57
C LEU A 44 0.88 7.60 14.29
N ILE A 45 -0.02 7.38 15.25
CA ILE A 45 -1.42 7.82 15.16
C ILE A 45 -1.48 9.34 14.93
N GLY A 46 -0.72 10.12 15.71
CA GLY A 46 -0.69 11.58 15.56
C GLY A 46 -0.20 12.04 14.19
N ARG A 47 0.79 11.36 13.61
CA ARG A 47 1.27 11.63 12.24
C ARG A 47 0.19 11.31 11.20
N LEU A 48 -0.48 10.17 11.31
CA LEU A 48 -1.58 9.78 10.42
C LEU A 48 -2.77 10.75 10.47
N VAL A 49 -3.09 11.27 11.66
CA VAL A 49 -4.11 12.32 11.83
C VAL A 49 -3.67 13.61 11.13
N LYS A 50 -2.42 14.06 11.34
CA LYS A 50 -1.89 15.26 10.65
C LYS A 50 -1.86 15.11 9.13
N LYS A 51 -1.60 13.91 8.63
CA LYS A 51 -1.58 13.60 7.19
C LYS A 51 -2.99 13.45 6.58
N GLY A 52 -4.04 13.37 7.40
CA GLY A 52 -5.42 13.22 6.95
C GLY A 52 -5.84 11.80 6.59
N TYR A 53 -5.07 10.77 6.97
CA TYR A 53 -5.45 9.36 6.77
C TYR A 53 -6.40 8.85 7.85
N VAL A 54 -6.31 9.43 9.05
CA VAL A 54 -7.08 9.03 10.23
C VAL A 54 -7.81 10.24 10.80
N GLY A 55 -9.12 10.09 10.98
CA GLY A 55 -9.95 11.03 11.70
C GLY A 55 -9.88 10.76 13.20
N THR A 56 -10.11 11.78 14.01
CA THR A 56 -10.23 11.62 15.45
C THR A 56 -11.49 12.30 15.96
N LYS A 57 -12.19 11.63 16.88
CA LYS A 57 -13.37 12.16 17.56
C LYS A 57 -13.24 11.93 19.06
N ARG A 58 -13.55 12.95 19.85
CA ARG A 58 -13.61 12.82 21.30
C ARG A 58 -14.83 11.99 21.69
N ASN A 59 -14.60 10.94 22.48
CA ASN A 59 -15.63 10.09 23.05
C ASN A 59 -15.45 10.05 24.58
N GLY A 60 -16.14 10.96 25.27
CA GLY A 60 -15.97 11.20 26.71
C GLY A 60 -14.54 11.66 27.08
N ARG A 61 -13.84 10.82 27.86
CA ARG A 61 -12.44 11.04 28.26
C ARG A 61 -11.41 10.44 27.28
N ALA A 62 -11.86 9.69 26.29
CA ALA A 62 -11.00 9.02 25.31
C ALA A 62 -11.14 9.65 23.91
N TYR A 63 -10.19 9.31 23.04
CA TYR A 63 -10.28 9.57 21.60
C TYR A 63 -10.59 8.27 20.85
N GLU A 64 -11.47 8.39 19.89
CA GLU A 64 -11.78 7.37 18.89
C GLU A 64 -11.13 7.79 17.56
N TYR A 65 -10.55 6.82 16.86
CA TYR A 65 -9.86 6.98 15.59
C TYR A 65 -10.55 6.14 14.53
N PHE A 66 -10.69 6.68 13.32
CA PHE A 66 -11.36 6.03 12.20
C PHE A 66 -10.67 6.39 10.88
N PRO A 67 -10.68 5.51 9.87
CA PRO A 67 -10.01 5.79 8.60
C PRO A 67 -10.79 6.87 7.83
N LEU A 68 -10.05 7.79 7.19
CA LEU A 68 -10.60 8.78 6.25
C LEU A 68 -10.40 8.35 4.79
N VAL A 69 -9.64 7.28 4.58
CA VAL A 69 -9.35 6.70 3.27
C VAL A 69 -9.75 5.22 3.25
N LYS A 70 -10.13 4.70 2.08
CA LYS A 70 -10.41 3.27 1.92
C LYS A 70 -9.11 2.48 1.79
N GLU A 71 -9.06 1.31 2.42
CA GLU A 71 -7.89 0.43 2.41
C GLU A 71 -7.47 0.07 0.98
N GLN A 72 -8.40 -0.47 0.17
CA GLN A 72 -8.09 -0.90 -1.19
C GLN A 72 -7.64 0.26 -2.09
N ASP A 73 -8.28 1.43 -1.99
CA ASP A 73 -7.90 2.59 -2.79
C ASP A 73 -6.49 3.08 -2.41
N THR A 74 -6.16 3.05 -1.11
CA THR A 74 -4.83 3.43 -0.60
C THR A 74 -3.76 2.44 -1.06
N ILE A 75 -4.05 1.13 -1.00
CA ILE A 75 -3.15 0.08 -1.52
C ILE A 75 -2.91 0.27 -3.02
N ASN A 76 -3.98 0.48 -3.80
CA ASN A 76 -3.87 0.66 -5.24
C ASN A 76 -3.01 1.88 -5.58
N GLN A 77 -3.21 3.00 -4.88
CA GLN A 77 -2.43 4.21 -5.08
C GLN A 77 -0.94 3.96 -4.78
N GLU A 78 -0.61 3.37 -3.64
CA GLU A 78 0.77 3.07 -3.23
C GLU A 78 1.49 2.18 -4.25
N ILE A 79 0.80 1.15 -4.75
CA ILE A 79 1.35 0.24 -5.76
C ILE A 79 1.58 0.97 -7.09
N VAL A 80 0.61 1.77 -7.56
CA VAL A 80 0.76 2.51 -8.81
C VAL A 80 1.91 3.53 -8.72
N GLU A 81 2.02 4.26 -7.62
CA GLU A 81 3.11 5.21 -7.37
C GLU A 81 4.47 4.49 -7.30
N SER A 82 4.55 3.33 -6.64
CA SER A 82 5.76 2.51 -6.61
C SER A 82 6.19 2.06 -8.01
N PHE A 83 5.25 1.61 -8.85
CA PHE A 83 5.53 1.19 -10.22
C PHE A 83 5.86 2.36 -11.15
N ALA A 84 5.40 3.59 -10.85
CA ALA A 84 5.72 4.78 -11.64
C ALA A 84 7.22 5.12 -11.62
N ASN A 85 7.94 4.69 -10.59
CA ASN A 85 9.38 4.86 -10.44
C ASN A 85 10.21 3.77 -11.17
N ILE A 86 9.54 2.79 -11.80
CA ILE A 86 10.18 1.68 -12.51
C ILE A 86 10.20 1.97 -14.01
N CYS A 87 11.30 1.66 -14.69
CA CYS A 87 11.32 1.69 -16.15
C CYS A 87 10.25 0.75 -16.71
N GLN A 88 9.45 1.20 -17.69
CA GLN A 88 8.32 0.46 -18.23
C GLN A 88 8.71 -0.93 -18.76
N LYS A 89 9.94 -1.08 -19.26
CA LYS A 89 10.48 -2.38 -19.71
C LYS A 89 10.64 -3.41 -18.59
N HIS A 90 10.76 -3.00 -17.33
CA HIS A 90 10.92 -3.90 -16.18
C HIS A 90 9.61 -4.21 -15.45
N VAL A 91 8.53 -3.46 -15.71
CA VAL A 91 7.23 -3.64 -15.05
C VAL A 91 6.68 -5.06 -15.22
N GLY A 92 6.80 -5.64 -16.42
CA GLY A 92 6.36 -7.01 -16.68
C GLY A 92 7.03 -8.04 -15.78
N ASN A 93 8.35 -7.96 -15.64
CA ASN A 93 9.12 -8.87 -14.77
C ASN A 93 8.80 -8.66 -13.29
N ALA A 94 8.62 -7.41 -12.86
CA ALA A 94 8.22 -7.10 -11.49
C ALA A 94 6.86 -7.73 -11.14
N LEU A 95 5.88 -7.66 -12.05
CA LEU A 95 4.59 -8.32 -11.86
C LEU A 95 4.72 -9.84 -11.80
N SER A 96 5.51 -10.46 -12.68
CA SER A 96 5.75 -11.91 -12.65
C SER A 96 6.34 -12.36 -11.31
N MET A 97 7.36 -11.64 -10.81
CA MET A 97 7.96 -11.94 -9.51
C MET A 97 6.94 -11.90 -8.36
N VAL A 98 6.02 -10.91 -8.38
CA VAL A 98 4.96 -10.81 -7.36
C VAL A 98 3.98 -11.99 -7.46
N LEU A 99 3.59 -12.38 -8.68
CA LEU A 99 2.69 -13.52 -8.89
C LEU A 99 3.31 -14.86 -8.44
N GLU A 100 4.64 -15.01 -8.56
CA GLU A 100 5.37 -16.19 -8.08
C GLU A 100 5.52 -16.20 -6.54
N GLN A 101 5.60 -15.03 -5.92
CA GLN A 101 5.87 -14.88 -4.50
C GLN A 101 4.64 -15.12 -3.59
N TYR A 102 3.43 -14.85 -4.07
CA TYR A 102 2.21 -14.86 -3.25
C TYR A 102 1.17 -15.86 -3.74
N THR A 103 0.58 -16.58 -2.79
CA THR A 103 -0.58 -17.45 -3.06
C THR A 103 -1.81 -16.61 -3.37
N LEU A 104 -2.45 -16.90 -4.51
CA LEU A 104 -3.69 -16.27 -4.95
C LEU A 104 -4.84 -17.28 -4.99
N THR A 105 -6.07 -16.78 -4.85
CA THR A 105 -7.25 -17.63 -5.04
C THR A 105 -7.45 -17.96 -6.52
N GLN A 106 -8.18 -19.04 -6.82
CA GLN A 106 -8.54 -19.39 -8.20
C GLN A 106 -9.33 -18.27 -8.89
N ASP A 107 -10.21 -17.60 -8.15
CA ASP A 107 -10.98 -16.46 -8.65
C ASP A 107 -10.08 -15.26 -9.00
N ASP A 108 -9.09 -14.96 -8.16
CA ASP A 108 -8.14 -13.89 -8.44
C ASP A 108 -7.28 -14.19 -9.66
N ILE A 109 -6.82 -15.44 -9.79
CA ILE A 109 -6.08 -15.90 -10.98
C ILE A 109 -6.94 -15.73 -12.24
N THR A 110 -8.22 -16.13 -12.19
CA THR A 110 -9.15 -16.00 -13.32
C THR A 110 -9.34 -14.55 -13.73
N LYS A 111 -9.59 -13.66 -12.75
CA LYS A 111 -9.71 -12.21 -13.01
C LYS A 111 -8.45 -11.62 -13.63
N LEU A 112 -7.27 -12.01 -13.14
CA LEU A 112 -6.00 -11.55 -13.68
C LEU A 112 -5.78 -12.03 -15.12
N GLN A 113 -6.14 -13.28 -15.42
CA GLN A 113 -6.08 -13.83 -16.78
C GLN A 113 -6.98 -13.06 -17.75
N ASP A 114 -8.21 -12.72 -17.34
CA ASP A 114 -9.13 -11.91 -18.15
C ASP A 114 -8.57 -10.51 -18.44
N ILE A 115 -8.04 -9.84 -17.41
CA ILE A 115 -7.38 -8.53 -17.56
C ILE A 115 -6.21 -8.63 -18.55
N LEU A 116 -5.37 -9.65 -18.43
CA LEU A 116 -4.22 -9.85 -19.33
C LEU A 116 -4.66 -10.15 -20.76
N LYS A 117 -5.72 -10.95 -20.94
CA LYS A 117 -6.29 -11.28 -22.26
C LYS A 117 -6.81 -10.03 -22.96
N GLU A 118 -7.54 -9.18 -22.26
CA GLU A 118 -8.02 -7.91 -22.80
C GLU A 118 -6.86 -6.95 -23.10
N LYS A 119 -5.92 -6.78 -22.17
CA LYS A 119 -4.77 -5.89 -22.34
C LYS A 119 -3.87 -6.31 -23.52
N LYS A 120 -3.74 -7.61 -23.79
CA LYS A 120 -2.96 -8.15 -24.91
C LYS A 120 -3.49 -7.67 -26.28
N LYS A 121 -4.78 -7.38 -26.42
CA LYS A 121 -5.37 -6.93 -27.70
C LYS A 121 -4.81 -5.58 -28.17
N SER A 122 -4.44 -4.71 -27.23
CA SER A 122 -3.91 -3.37 -27.52
C SER A 122 -2.44 -3.19 -27.11
N ALA A 123 -1.79 -4.24 -26.59
CA ALA A 123 -0.41 -4.16 -26.11
C ALA A 123 0.58 -4.04 -27.29
N PRO A 124 1.54 -3.10 -27.25
CA PRO A 124 2.57 -2.99 -28.28
C PRO A 124 3.57 -4.16 -28.20
N LYS A 125 4.22 -4.48 -29.32
CA LYS A 125 5.28 -5.52 -29.36
C LYS A 125 6.55 -5.11 -28.60
N THR A 126 6.81 -3.81 -28.52
CA THR A 126 7.99 -3.25 -27.84
C THR A 126 7.60 -1.98 -27.10
N LEU A 127 8.33 -1.68 -26.03
CA LEU A 127 8.18 -0.45 -25.25
C LEU A 127 9.47 0.37 -25.34
N ALA A 128 9.33 1.70 -25.38
CA ALA A 128 10.48 2.58 -25.24
C ALA A 128 11.03 2.52 -23.81
N CYS A 129 12.35 2.65 -23.68
CA CYS A 129 12.99 2.80 -22.38
C CYS A 129 12.73 4.21 -21.85
N ASN A 130 12.34 4.32 -20.57
CA ASN A 130 12.18 5.60 -19.86
C ASN A 130 13.11 5.71 -18.64
N CYS A 131 14.26 5.01 -18.65
CA CYS A 131 15.33 5.22 -17.66
C CYS A 131 15.77 6.69 -17.61
N VAL A 132 15.99 7.21 -16.40
CA VAL A 132 16.44 8.60 -16.18
C VAL A 132 17.84 8.82 -16.75
N SER A 133 18.76 7.86 -16.58
CA SER A 133 20.08 7.86 -17.21
C SER A 133 20.06 6.99 -18.46
N GLN A 134 20.11 7.63 -19.63
CA GLN A 134 20.03 6.90 -20.90
C GLN A 134 21.33 6.19 -21.28
N ASP A 135 22.46 6.58 -20.71
CA ASP A 135 23.78 6.11 -21.17
C ASP A 135 24.22 4.77 -20.56
N ASN A 136 23.76 4.42 -19.36
CA ASN A 136 24.21 3.25 -18.59
C ASN A 136 23.07 2.33 -18.14
N CYS A 137 21.93 2.33 -18.83
CA CYS A 137 20.77 1.53 -18.46
C CYS A 137 20.72 0.20 -19.25
N ASP A 138 20.60 -0.92 -18.53
CA ASP A 138 20.56 -2.29 -19.08
C ASP A 138 19.32 -2.59 -19.95
N CYS A 139 18.35 -1.66 -19.99
CA CYS A 139 17.16 -1.72 -20.83
C CYS A 139 17.42 -1.65 -22.35
N LYS A 140 18.67 -1.44 -22.79
CA LYS A 140 19.03 -1.32 -24.22
C LYS A 140 19.29 -2.65 -24.94
N LYS A 141 19.21 -3.80 -24.24
CA LYS A 141 19.23 -5.12 -24.88
C LYS A 141 17.86 -5.50 -25.44
#